data_AF-A0A965C9H5-F1
#
_entry.id   AF-A0A965C9H5-F1
#
_cell.length_a   1.000
_cell.length_b   1.000
_cell.length_c   1.000
_cell.angle_alpha   90.00
_cell.angle_beta   90.00
_cell.angle_gamma   90.00
#
_symmetry.space_group_name_H-M   'P 1'
#
loop_
_entity.id
_entity.type
_entity.pdbx_description
1 polymer ?
#
loop_
_entity_poly.entity_id
_entity_poly.type
_entity_poly.pdbx_seq_one_letter_code
_entity_poly.pdbx_strand_id
1 'polypeptide(L)'
;MTKDNSRARMLVVFDVDSTLIQDEVIELLADHAGKRAEVEAVTERAMAGELDFEGSLRARVITLKGLSKSVIDETLARIQLTDGALEVIEYIHSIGGKAGAVSGGFVELLSPLAKRLN
;
A
#
# COMPACT_ATOMS: atom_id res chain seq x y z
N MET A 1 12.92 9.71 -39.60
CA MET A 1 13.37 9.04 -38.36
C MET A 1 13.78 10.11 -37.37
N THR A 2 12.98 10.35 -36.34
CA THR A 2 13.40 11.00 -35.10
C THR A 2 12.47 10.51 -33.99
N LYS A 3 12.83 9.40 -33.36
CA LYS A 3 12.32 9.09 -32.01
C LYS A 3 13.07 10.03 -31.09
N ASP A 4 12.47 11.16 -30.74
CA ASP A 4 13.03 11.98 -29.67
C ASP A 4 12.60 11.36 -28.33
N ASN A 5 13.62 10.92 -27.59
CA ASN A 5 13.57 9.99 -26.48
C ASN A 5 13.94 10.77 -25.22
N SER A 6 13.20 11.84 -24.89
CA SER A 6 13.47 12.62 -23.69
C SER A 6 12.82 11.93 -22.47
N ARG A 7 13.69 11.36 -21.64
CA ARG A 7 13.48 10.75 -20.31
C ARG A 7 12.21 11.23 -19.61
N ALA A 8 11.55 10.33 -18.88
CA ALA A 8 10.49 10.70 -17.95
C ALA A 8 10.85 11.95 -17.16
N ARG A 9 10.15 13.06 -17.46
CA ARG A 9 10.49 14.38 -16.91
C ARG A 9 10.12 14.48 -15.43
N MET A 10 9.32 13.53 -14.94
CA MET A 10 8.82 13.48 -13.58
C MET A 10 8.74 12.01 -13.12
N LEU A 11 9.30 11.73 -11.95
CA LEU A 11 9.07 10.53 -11.18
C LEU A 11 8.23 10.93 -9.97
N VAL A 12 7.04 10.35 -9.84
CA VAL A 12 6.18 10.53 -8.66
C VAL A 12 6.22 9.24 -7.87
N VAL A 13 6.55 9.33 -6.58
CA VAL A 13 6.56 8.18 -5.67
C VAL A 13 5.47 8.40 -4.64
N PHE A 14 4.56 7.44 -4.54
CA PHE A 14 3.46 7.45 -3.59
C PHE A 14 3.77 6.54 -2.41
N ASP A 15 3.27 6.92 -1.23
CA ASP A 15 2.96 5.91 -0.22
C ASP A 15 1.76 5.06 -0.69
N VAL A 16 1.47 3.96 -0.01
CA VAL A 16 0.38 3.04 -0.39
C VAL A 16 -0.79 3.16 0.57
N ASP A 17 -0.61 2.70 1.80
CA ASP A 17 -1.67 2.68 2.82
C ASP A 17 -2.13 4.13 3.08
N SER A 18 -3.44 4.33 3.17
CA SER A 18 -4.06 5.66 3.32
C SER A 18 -3.64 6.70 2.25
N THR A 19 -3.08 6.28 1.11
CA THR A 19 -2.60 7.15 0.01
C THR A 19 -3.08 6.67 -1.35
N LEU A 20 -2.54 5.58 -1.89
CA LEU A 20 -3.03 4.97 -3.15
C LEU A 20 -4.27 4.11 -2.92
N ILE A 21 -4.43 3.63 -1.69
CA ILE A 21 -5.58 2.87 -1.23
C ILE A 21 -6.16 3.55 0.01
N GLN A 22 -7.45 3.33 0.25
CA GLN A 22 -8.16 3.92 1.40
C GLN A 22 -7.89 3.16 2.70
N ASP A 23 -7.38 1.94 2.59
CA ASP A 23 -7.22 1.01 3.70
C ASP A 23 -5.80 1.04 4.28
N GLU A 24 -5.70 0.62 5.54
CA GLU A 24 -4.46 0.10 6.13
C GLU A 24 -4.41 -1.42 5.93
N VAL A 25 -3.54 -1.89 5.03
CA VAL A 25 -3.50 -3.30 4.64
C VAL A 25 -3.28 -4.25 5.83
N ILE A 26 -2.46 -3.84 6.79
CA ILE A 26 -2.18 -4.65 7.97
C ILE A 26 -3.40 -4.82 8.88
N GLU A 27 -4.32 -3.85 8.88
CA GLU A 27 -5.58 -3.95 9.62
C GLU A 27 -6.57 -4.87 8.92
N LEU A 28 -6.64 -4.83 7.58
CA LEU A 28 -7.43 -5.80 6.80
C LEU A 28 -6.96 -7.23 7.04
N LEU A 29 -5.64 -7.46 7.11
CA LEU A 29 -5.08 -8.76 7.49
C LEU A 29 -5.45 -9.14 8.92
N ALA A 30 -5.40 -8.18 9.85
CA ALA A 30 -5.75 -8.40 11.26
C ALA A 30 -7.24 -8.71 11.48
N ASP A 31 -8.14 -8.28 10.58
CA ASP A 31 -9.55 -8.71 10.59
C ASP A 31 -9.67 -10.24 10.53
N HIS A 32 -8.87 -10.89 9.68
CA HIS A 32 -8.89 -12.35 9.55
C HIS A 32 -8.40 -13.06 10.83
N ALA A 33 -7.65 -12.36 11.69
CA ALA A 33 -7.23 -12.84 13.00
C ALA A 33 -8.18 -12.41 14.15
N GLY A 34 -9.23 -11.62 13.87
CA GLY A 34 -10.07 -11.01 14.91
C GLY A 34 -9.32 -9.99 15.77
N LYS A 35 -8.27 -9.37 15.23
CA LYS A 35 -7.31 -8.52 15.94
C LYS A 35 -7.25 -7.08 15.43
N ARG A 36 -8.19 -6.68 14.57
CA ARG A 36 -8.21 -5.35 13.93
C ARG A 36 -8.02 -4.20 14.92
N ALA A 37 -8.86 -4.12 15.95
CA ALA A 37 -8.83 -3.03 16.91
C ALA A 37 -7.49 -2.92 17.68
N GLU A 38 -6.81 -4.05 17.93
CA GLU A 38 -5.49 -4.06 18.56
C GLU A 38 -4.43 -3.49 17.62
N VAL A 39 -4.49 -3.86 16.34
CA VAL A 39 -3.57 -3.39 15.31
C VAL A 39 -3.79 -1.92 14.98
N GLU A 40 -5.03 -1.49 14.83
CA GLU A 40 -5.44 -0.10 14.57
C GLU A 40 -4.90 0.85 15.66
N ALA A 41 -5.08 0.50 16.94
CA ALA A 41 -4.55 1.29 18.05
C ALA A 41 -3.01 1.41 18.02
N VAL A 42 -2.29 0.39 17.53
CA VAL A 42 -0.83 0.46 17.37
C VAL A 42 -0.44 1.25 16.12
N THR A 43 -1.22 1.16 15.03
CA THR A 43 -1.03 1.94 13.80
C THR A 43 -1.19 3.43 14.09
N GLU A 44 -2.27 3.84 14.75
CA GLU A 44 -2.54 5.24 15.11
C GLU A 44 -1.38 5.85 15.92
N ARG A 45 -0.92 5.14 16.96
CA ARG A 45 0.20 5.61 17.80
C ARG A 45 1.51 5.70 17.02
N ALA A 46 1.76 4.80 16.08
CA ALA A 46 2.94 4.84 15.24
C ALA A 46 2.90 6.00 14.24
N MET A 47 1.75 6.26 13.62
CA MET A 47 1.54 7.40 12.73
C MET A 47 1.60 8.74 13.49
N ALA A 48 1.19 8.77 14.76
CA ALA A 48 1.37 9.90 15.67
C ALA A 48 2.83 10.12 16.11
N GLY A 49 3.75 9.21 15.76
CA GLY A 49 5.16 9.28 16.14
C GLY A 49 5.46 8.87 17.58
N GLU A 50 4.52 8.25 18.28
CA GLU A 50 4.69 7.78 19.66
C GLU A 50 5.46 6.45 19.75
N LEU A 51 5.46 5.69 18.67
CA LEU A 51 6.16 4.41 18.54
C LEU A 51 7.14 4.50 17.37
N ASP A 52 8.32 3.92 17.54
CA ASP A 52 9.24 3.77 16.43
C ASP A 52 8.64 2.80 15.39
N PHE A 53 8.98 3.02 14.12
CA PHE A 53 8.41 2.28 13.01
C PHE A 53 8.66 0.77 13.14
N GLU A 54 9.88 0.35 13.50
CA GLU A 54 10.25 -1.06 13.58
C GLU A 54 9.47 -1.77 14.71
N GLY A 55 9.44 -1.17 15.90
CA GLY A 55 8.72 -1.68 17.06
C GLY A 55 7.22 -1.80 16.78
N SER A 56 6.62 -0.77 16.19
CA SER A 56 5.22 -0.80 15.77
C SER A 56 4.94 -1.89 14.73
N LEU A 57 5.77 -2.00 13.69
CA LEU A 57 5.57 -3.01 12.66
C LEU A 57 5.68 -4.42 13.23
N ARG A 58 6.67 -4.69 14.09
CA ARG A 58 6.82 -5.99 14.76
C ARG A 58 5.60 -6.33 15.62
N ALA A 59 5.11 -5.38 16.40
CA ALA A 59 3.93 -5.57 17.25
C ALA A 59 2.70 -5.95 16.43
N ARG A 60 2.45 -5.23 15.32
CA ARG A 60 1.30 -5.50 14.44
C ARG A 60 1.45 -6.82 13.68
N VAL A 61 2.63 -7.13 13.14
CA VAL A 61 2.87 -8.38 12.39
C VAL A 61 2.73 -9.63 13.27
N ILE A 62 3.10 -9.56 14.55
CA ILE A 62 2.92 -10.69 15.49
C ILE A 62 1.44 -11.12 15.60
N THR A 63 0.50 -10.17 15.50
CA THR A 63 -0.93 -10.46 15.58
C THR A 63 -1.44 -11.35 14.43
N LEU A 64 -0.68 -11.41 13.33
CA LEU A 64 -1.04 -12.18 12.13
C LEU A 64 -0.57 -13.65 12.19
N LYS A 65 0.07 -14.05 13.30
CA LYS A 65 0.62 -15.41 13.46
C LYS A 65 -0.47 -16.46 13.35
N GLY A 66 -0.25 -17.43 12.45
CA GLY A 66 -1.15 -18.57 12.26
C GLY A 66 -2.20 -18.37 11.17
N LEU A 67 -2.28 -17.20 10.55
CA LEU A 67 -3.12 -16.98 9.38
C LEU A 67 -2.64 -17.82 8.19
N SER A 68 -3.62 -18.35 7.45
CA SER A 68 -3.38 -19.02 6.16
C SER A 68 -2.89 -18.02 5.12
N LYS A 69 -2.10 -18.47 4.14
CA LYS A 69 -1.70 -17.63 3.00
C LYS A 69 -2.89 -17.14 2.17
N SER A 70 -4.03 -17.85 2.19
CA SER A 70 -5.25 -17.46 1.47
C SER A 70 -5.78 -16.08 1.86
N VAL A 71 -5.48 -15.61 3.08
CA VAL A 71 -5.91 -14.27 3.54
C VAL A 71 -5.34 -13.14 2.68
N ILE A 72 -4.24 -13.39 1.96
CA ILE A 72 -3.65 -12.41 1.04
C ILE A 72 -4.62 -12.13 -0.11
N ASP A 73 -5.12 -13.18 -0.76
CA ASP A 73 -6.05 -13.05 -1.89
C ASP A 73 -7.41 -12.49 -1.42
N GLU A 74 -7.88 -12.92 -0.25
CA GLU A 74 -9.10 -12.38 0.39
C GLU A 74 -8.95 -10.89 0.72
N THR A 75 -7.78 -10.47 1.21
CA THR A 75 -7.46 -9.07 1.50
C THR A 75 -7.39 -8.25 0.21
N LEU A 76 -6.73 -8.74 -0.83
CA LEU A 76 -6.63 -8.07 -2.14
C LEU A 76 -7.99 -7.73 -2.74
N ALA A 77 -8.98 -8.62 -2.56
CA ALA A 77 -10.34 -8.43 -3.05
C ALA A 77 -11.09 -7.31 -2.30
N ARG A 78 -10.66 -6.97 -1.09
CA ARG A 78 -11.28 -5.92 -0.24
C ARG A 78 -10.68 -4.54 -0.46
N ILE A 79 -9.42 -4.46 -0.89
CA ILE A 79 -8.69 -3.20 -1.08
C ILE A 79 -9.47 -2.24 -1.99
N GLN A 80 -9.74 -1.04 -1.47
CA GLN A 80 -10.32 0.08 -2.21
C GLN A 80 -9.24 1.07 -2.62
N LEU A 81 -9.22 1.45 -3.90
CA LEU A 81 -8.35 2.52 -4.37
C LEU A 81 -8.83 3.86 -3.80
N THR A 82 -7.90 4.75 -3.51
CA THR A 82 -8.24 6.15 -3.21
C THR A 82 -8.87 6.78 -4.45
N ASP A 83 -9.93 7.57 -4.25
CA ASP A 83 -10.61 8.26 -5.34
C ASP A 83 -9.62 9.14 -6.12
N GLY A 84 -9.57 8.97 -7.44
CA GLY A 84 -8.64 9.70 -8.31
C GLY A 84 -7.24 9.09 -8.42
N ALA A 85 -6.90 8.04 -7.66
CA ALA A 85 -5.56 7.45 -7.68
C ALA A 85 -5.18 6.89 -9.05
N LEU A 86 -6.12 6.20 -9.72
CA LEU A 86 -5.90 5.65 -11.05
C LEU A 86 -5.74 6.78 -12.07
N GLU A 87 -6.61 7.78 -12.03
CA GLU A 87 -6.61 8.94 -12.92
C GLU A 87 -5.31 9.74 -12.82
N VAL A 88 -4.78 9.92 -11.61
CA VAL A 88 -3.48 10.58 -11.39
C VAL A 88 -2.34 9.76 -12.00
N ILE A 89 -2.32 8.44 -11.82
CA ILE A 89 -1.29 7.57 -12.39
C ILE A 89 -1.36 7.57 -13.92
N GLU A 90 -2.56 7.43 -14.48
CA GLU A 90 -2.79 7.53 -15.94
C GLU A 90 -2.32 8.87 -16.49
N TYR A 91 -2.62 9.97 -15.80
CA TYR A 91 -2.16 11.29 -16.19
C TYR A 91 -0.63 11.41 -16.17
N ILE A 92 0.03 10.93 -15.11
CA ILE A 92 1.50 10.89 -15.00
C ILE A 92 2.10 10.16 -16.20
N HIS A 93 1.55 9.00 -16.57
CA HIS A 93 1.99 8.25 -17.75
C HIS A 93 1.73 9.00 -19.05
N SER A 94 0.57 9.66 -19.19
CA SER A 94 0.19 10.42 -20.40
C SER A 94 1.16 11.56 -20.74
N ILE A 95 1.76 12.19 -19.73
CA ILE A 95 2.77 13.25 -19.90
C ILE A 95 4.21 12.71 -19.98
N GLY A 96 4.36 11.39 -20.11
CA GLY A 96 5.65 10.69 -20.19
C GLY A 96 6.37 10.52 -18.84
N GLY A 97 5.70 10.80 -17.72
CA GLY A 97 6.23 10.58 -16.37
C GLY A 97 6.23 9.11 -15.95
N LYS A 98 6.75 8.84 -14.75
CA LYS A 98 6.71 7.51 -14.11
C LYS A 98 6.07 7.63 -12.73
N ALA A 99 5.19 6.69 -12.41
CA ALA A 99 4.70 6.48 -11.06
C ALA A 99 5.46 5.30 -10.40
N GLY A 100 5.73 5.42 -9.11
CA GLY A 100 6.23 4.34 -8.27
C GLY A 100 5.58 4.40 -6.89
N ALA A 101 5.71 3.33 -6.12
CA ALA A 101 5.23 3.28 -4.76
C ALA A 101 6.34 2.81 -3.81
N VAL A 102 6.37 3.37 -2.61
CA VAL A 102 7.22 2.94 -1.50
C VAL A 102 6.31 2.77 -0.30
N SER A 103 6.32 1.58 0.31
CA SER A 103 5.44 1.26 1.44
C SER A 103 6.17 0.37 2.44
N GLY A 104 5.76 0.46 3.69
CA GLY A 104 6.17 -0.45 4.76
C GLY A 104 5.36 -1.76 4.82
N GLY A 105 4.44 -1.96 3.89
CA GLY A 105 3.53 -3.11 3.81
C GLY A 105 4.13 -4.35 3.15
N PHE A 106 3.27 -5.24 2.66
CA PHE A 106 3.65 -6.58 2.23
C PHE A 106 3.74 -6.70 0.71
N VAL A 107 4.88 -7.16 0.20
CA VAL A 107 5.13 -7.27 -1.25
C VAL A 107 4.12 -8.14 -1.99
N GLU A 108 3.56 -9.14 -1.31
CA GLU A 108 2.54 -10.04 -1.82
C GLU A 108 1.22 -9.32 -2.13
N LEU A 109 0.93 -8.22 -1.44
CA LEU A 109 -0.25 -7.38 -1.65
C LEU A 109 0.06 -6.21 -2.59
N LEU A 110 1.26 -5.64 -2.49
CA LEU A 110 1.70 -4.51 -3.31
C LEU A 110 1.94 -4.89 -4.77
N SER A 111 2.49 -6.07 -5.05
CA SER A 111 2.82 -6.46 -6.43
C SER A 111 1.58 -6.62 -7.33
N PRO A 112 0.49 -7.28 -6.86
CA PRO A 112 -0.77 -7.31 -7.61
C PRO A 112 -1.42 -5.92 -7.73
N LEU A 113 -1.36 -5.10 -6.67
CA LEU A 113 -1.90 -3.74 -6.69
C LEU A 113 -1.19 -2.88 -7.75
N ALA A 114 0.14 -2.93 -7.81
CA ALA A 114 0.92 -2.21 -8.81
C ALA A 114 0.55 -2.61 -10.26
N LYS A 115 0.22 -3.89 -10.50
CA LYS A 115 -0.28 -4.36 -11.81
C LYS A 115 -1.68 -3.87 -12.14
N ARG A 116 -2.53 -3.59 -11.14
CA ARG A 116 -3.88 -3.03 -11.35
C ARG A 116 -3.85 -1.56 -11.75
N LEU A 117 -2.80 -0.84 -11.35
CA LEU A 117 -2.67 0.61 -11.51
C LEU A 117 -1.80 1.04 -12.70
N ASN A 118 -1.19 0.10 -13.44
CA ASN A 118 -0.16 0.39 -14.44
C ASN A 118 -0.46 -0.17 -15.82
#